data_AF-A0A0B2VU07-F1
#
_entry.id   AF-A0A0B2VU07-F1
#
_cell.length_a   1.000
_cell.length_b   1.000
_cell.length_c   1.000
_cell.angle_alpha   90.00
_cell.angle_beta   90.00
_cell.angle_gamma   90.00
#
_symmetry.space_group_name_H-M   'P 1'
#
loop_
_entity.id
_entity.type
_entity.pdbx_description
1 polymer ?
#
loop_
_entity_poly.entity_id
_entity_poly.type
_entity_poly.pdbx_seq_one_letter_code
_entity_poly.pdbx_strand_id
1 'polypeptide(L)'
;MKADKTVSTELEVSEITTAVAMPVCRHEILDGGPTGEQIQFALIGQEVCHKWTCDSETVDTFCATIHTCFVDDGNEDNVQILNEEGCALDKFILNNPEYPTDLIAGQEAHV
;
A
#
# COMPACT_ATOMS: atom_id res chain seq x y z
N MET A 1 -47.31 31.41 36.67
CA MET A 1 -45.85 31.51 36.44
C MET A 1 -45.22 30.17 36.79
N LYS A 2 -44.70 29.44 35.79
CA LYS A 2 -43.77 28.33 36.00
C LYS A 2 -42.74 28.44 34.89
N ALA A 3 -41.50 28.70 35.28
CA ALA A 3 -40.42 29.00 34.37
C ALA A 3 -40.00 27.74 33.61
N ASP A 4 -39.89 27.89 32.29
CA ASP A 4 -39.19 27.00 31.39
C ASP A 4 -37.74 26.82 31.83
N LYS A 5 -37.24 25.58 31.77
CA LYS A 5 -35.81 25.31 31.76
C LYS A 5 -35.53 24.14 30.84
N THR A 6 -35.52 24.41 29.55
CA THR A 6 -34.97 23.52 28.53
C THR A 6 -33.46 23.44 28.77
N VAL A 7 -32.95 22.23 29.00
CA VAL A 7 -31.51 21.98 29.05
C VAL A 7 -31.05 21.78 27.61
N SER A 8 -30.61 22.86 26.98
CA SER A 8 -29.88 22.81 25.71
C SER A 8 -28.43 22.51 26.02
N THR A 9 -28.08 21.23 26.13
CA THR A 9 -26.68 20.81 26.03
C THR A 9 -26.36 20.62 24.56
N GLU A 10 -25.65 21.58 23.98
CA GLU A 10 -24.84 21.36 22.79
C GLU A 10 -23.82 20.27 23.14
N LEU A 11 -24.12 19.03 22.77
CA LEU A 11 -23.14 17.97 22.70
C LEU A 11 -22.23 18.32 21.52
N GLU A 12 -21.17 19.07 21.79
CA GLU A 12 -19.98 18.99 20.95
C GLU A 12 -19.50 17.54 21.05
N VAL A 13 -19.91 16.73 20.07
CA VAL A 13 -19.23 15.48 19.76
C VAL A 13 -17.89 15.91 19.21
N SER A 14 -16.96 16.23 20.11
CA SER A 14 -15.56 16.29 19.77
C SER A 14 -15.24 14.90 19.24
N GLU A 15 -15.06 14.78 17.93
CA GLU A 15 -14.61 13.56 17.30
C GLU A 15 -13.41 13.07 18.10
N ILE A 16 -13.60 12.00 18.88
CA ILE A 16 -12.50 11.22 19.40
C ILE A 16 -11.97 10.50 18.17
N THR A 17 -11.26 11.23 17.30
CA THR A 17 -10.28 10.59 16.44
C THR A 17 -9.21 10.11 17.41
N THR A 18 -9.37 8.89 17.89
CA THR A 18 -8.21 8.13 18.36
C THR A 18 -7.29 8.14 17.15
N ALA A 19 -6.33 9.06 17.11
CA ALA A 19 -5.42 9.20 16.00
C ALA A 19 -4.54 7.95 16.01
N VAL A 20 -5.01 6.90 15.34
CA VAL A 20 -4.26 5.67 15.15
C VAL A 20 -3.09 6.03 14.24
N ALA A 21 -1.87 5.70 14.66
CA ALA A 21 -0.69 5.94 13.85
C ALA A 21 -0.84 5.18 12.52
N MET A 22 -0.66 5.88 11.40
CA MET A 22 -0.68 5.24 10.09
C MET A 22 0.52 4.30 9.94
N PRO A 23 0.34 3.14 9.26
CA PRO A 23 1.42 2.20 9.06
C PRO A 23 2.51 2.77 8.14
N VAL A 24 3.75 2.36 8.38
CA VAL A 24 4.89 2.75 7.54
C VAL A 24 5.12 1.66 6.50
N CYS A 25 4.95 2.00 5.22
CA CYS A 25 5.10 1.06 4.12
C CYS A 25 6.45 1.20 3.41
N ARG A 26 6.98 0.07 2.96
CA ARG A 26 8.23 -0.06 2.21
C ARG A 26 8.01 -0.92 0.98
N HIS A 27 8.67 -0.54 -0.11
CA HIS A 27 8.77 -1.33 -1.34
C HIS A 27 10.20 -1.84 -1.51
N GLU A 28 10.33 -3.09 -1.93
CA GLU A 28 11.58 -3.80 -2.19
C GLU A 28 11.52 -4.58 -3.49
N ILE A 29 12.71 -4.83 -4.03
CA ILE A 29 12.93 -5.83 -5.07
C ILE A 29 13.84 -6.90 -4.48
N LEU A 30 13.41 -8.15 -4.55
CA LEU A 30 14.15 -9.31 -4.07
C LEU A 30 14.63 -10.15 -5.26
N ASP A 31 15.80 -10.77 -5.12
CA ASP A 31 16.34 -11.70 -6.14
C ASP A 31 15.56 -13.02 -6.16
N GLY A 32 14.99 -13.37 -7.31
CA GLY A 32 14.10 -14.52 -7.47
C GLY A 32 12.76 -14.31 -6.75
N GLY A 33 12.50 -15.10 -5.71
CA GLY A 33 11.18 -15.19 -5.04
C GLY A 33 11.01 -14.32 -3.78
N PRO A 34 9.89 -14.49 -3.04
CA PRO A 34 9.52 -13.64 -1.89
C PRO A 34 10.42 -13.79 -0.65
N THR A 35 11.31 -14.79 -0.65
CA THR A 35 12.32 -15.03 0.38
C THR A 35 13.74 -14.68 -0.08
N GLY A 36 13.87 -14.08 -1.27
CA GLY A 36 15.14 -13.65 -1.84
C GLY A 36 15.81 -12.53 -1.04
N GLU A 37 17.07 -12.25 -1.35
CA GLU A 37 17.78 -11.11 -0.79
C GLU A 37 17.38 -9.82 -1.51
N GLN A 38 17.34 -8.71 -0.77
CA GLN A 38 17.05 -7.41 -1.37
C GLN A 38 18.18 -6.98 -2.31
N ILE A 39 17.82 -6.63 -3.54
CA ILE A 39 18.76 -6.16 -4.56
C ILE A 39 18.50 -4.70 -4.93
N GLN A 40 19.55 -4.04 -5.39
CA GLN A 40 19.48 -2.67 -5.95
C GLN A 40 19.69 -2.64 -7.46
N PHE A 41 20.24 -3.72 -8.02
CA PHE A 41 20.54 -3.87 -9.43
C PHE A 41 20.13 -5.26 -9.87
N ALA A 42 19.54 -5.34 -11.06
CA ALA A 42 19.13 -6.59 -11.70
C ALA A 42 19.58 -6.58 -13.16
N LEU A 43 19.73 -7.77 -13.74
CA LEU A 43 20.02 -7.94 -15.16
C LEU A 43 18.72 -8.15 -15.95
N ILE A 44 18.71 -7.74 -17.21
CA ILE A 44 17.56 -7.99 -18.10
C ILE A 44 17.33 -9.51 -18.21
N GLY A 45 16.09 -9.93 -18.01
CA GLY A 45 15.62 -11.31 -17.95
C GLY A 45 15.79 -11.97 -16.58
N GLN A 46 16.35 -11.27 -15.59
CA GLN A 46 16.45 -11.78 -14.22
C GLN A 46 15.06 -11.84 -13.59
N GLU A 47 14.77 -12.96 -12.93
CA GLU A 47 13.58 -13.15 -12.13
C GLU A 47 13.73 -12.39 -10.81
N VAL A 48 12.75 -11.54 -10.50
CA VAL A 48 12.74 -10.71 -9.29
C VAL A 48 11.35 -10.71 -8.66
N CYS A 49 11.28 -10.45 -7.36
CA CYS A 49 10.02 -10.30 -6.63
C CYS A 49 9.88 -8.86 -6.13
N HIS A 50 8.83 -8.17 -6.57
CA HIS A 50 8.41 -6.91 -5.98
C HIS A 50 7.66 -7.20 -4.69
N LYS A 51 8.11 -6.64 -3.57
CA LYS A 51 7.49 -6.85 -2.26
C LYS A 51 7.16 -5.51 -1.62
N TRP A 52 5.91 -5.38 -1.17
CA TRP A 52 5.45 -4.28 -0.33
C TRP A 52 5.17 -4.82 1.06
N THR A 53 5.64 -4.10 2.07
CA THR A 53 5.43 -4.45 3.48
C THR A 53 5.11 -3.20 4.27
N CYS A 54 4.07 -3.26 5.09
CA CYS A 54 3.66 -2.17 5.96
C CYS A 54 3.78 -2.58 7.42
N ASP A 55 4.47 -1.77 8.23
CA ASP A 55 4.60 -1.99 9.66
C ASP A 55 3.59 -1.11 10.42
N SER A 56 2.84 -1.72 11.33
CA SER A 56 1.78 -1.07 12.11
C SER A 56 1.94 -1.39 13.60
N GLU A 57 1.74 -0.39 14.47
CA GLU A 57 1.69 -0.60 15.93
C GLU A 57 0.36 -1.22 16.39
N THR A 58 -0.67 -1.14 15.54
CA THR A 58 -2.00 -1.73 15.79
C THR A 58 -2.20 -2.99 14.98
N VAL A 59 -2.83 -3.98 15.62
CA VAL A 59 -3.19 -5.27 15.01
C VAL A 59 -4.62 -5.17 14.45
N ASP A 60 -4.88 -5.83 13.32
CA ASP A 60 -6.21 -5.98 12.68
C ASP A 60 -6.95 -4.66 12.38
N THR A 61 -6.22 -3.53 12.30
CA THR A 61 -6.82 -2.21 12.05
C THR A 61 -6.68 -1.77 10.59
N PHE A 62 -5.64 -2.24 9.91
CA PHE A 62 -5.29 -1.81 8.56
C PHE A 62 -5.10 -3.00 7.64
N CYS A 63 -5.47 -2.81 6.37
CA CYS A 63 -5.00 -3.63 5.26
C CYS A 63 -4.34 -2.73 4.22
N ALA A 64 -3.28 -3.24 3.59
CA ALA A 64 -2.53 -2.58 2.55
C ALA A 64 -3.10 -2.97 1.19
N THR A 65 -3.28 -1.98 0.32
CA THR A 65 -3.68 -2.18 -1.07
C THR A 65 -2.75 -1.39 -1.97
N ILE A 66 -2.14 -2.06 -2.95
CA ILE A 66 -1.36 -1.41 -3.99
C ILE A 66 -2.34 -0.82 -4.99
N HIS A 67 -2.35 0.52 -5.06
CA HIS A 67 -3.22 1.27 -5.95
C HIS A 67 -2.51 1.41 -7.31
N THR A 68 -1.80 2.52 -7.53
CA THR A 68 -1.12 2.82 -8.80
C THR A 68 0.38 2.59 -8.71
N CYS A 69 0.97 2.08 -9.79
CA CYS A 69 2.41 1.94 -9.94
C CYS A 69 2.85 2.43 -11.32
N PHE A 70 3.98 3.14 -11.35
CA PHE A 70 4.56 3.72 -12.54
C PHE A 70 6.01 3.26 -12.66
N VAL A 71 6.43 3.00 -13.89
CA VAL A 71 7.84 2.84 -14.25
C VAL A 71 8.32 4.16 -14.80
N ASP A 72 9.42 4.64 -14.22
CA ASP A 72 10.09 5.90 -14.56
C ASP A 72 11.51 5.57 -15.03
N ASP A 73 11.91 6.07 -16.20
CA ASP A 73 13.24 5.90 -16.76
C ASP A 73 14.24 7.00 -16.33
N GLY A 74 13.79 7.95 -15.49
CA GLY A 74 14.53 9.12 -15.05
C GLY A 74 14.42 10.33 -15.99
N ASN A 75 13.67 10.24 -17.08
CA ASN A 75 13.30 11.36 -17.95
C ASN A 75 11.89 11.87 -17.60
N GLU A 76 11.15 12.43 -18.56
CA GLU A 76 9.76 12.89 -18.37
C GLU A 76 8.72 11.80 -18.72
N ASP A 77 9.16 10.63 -19.20
CA ASP A 77 8.28 9.55 -19.63
C ASP A 77 7.98 8.59 -18.47
N ASN A 78 6.71 8.51 -18.11
CA ASN A 78 6.21 7.60 -17.08
C ASN A 78 5.18 6.64 -17.67
N VAL A 79 5.37 5.34 -17.44
CA VAL A 79 4.44 4.31 -17.89
C VAL A 79 3.72 3.72 -16.70
N GLN A 80 2.40 3.85 -16.68
CA GLN A 80 1.57 3.25 -15.65
C GLN A 80 1.45 1.74 -15.90
N ILE A 81 1.81 0.93 -14.88
CA ILE A 81 1.73 -0.53 -14.95
C ILE A 81 0.63 -1.12 -14.07
N LEU A 82 0.21 -0.41 -13.02
CA LEU A 82 -0.98 -0.74 -12.21
C LEU A 82 -1.99 0.41 -12.24
N ASN A 83 -3.27 0.09 -12.43
CA ASN A 83 -4.37 1.06 -12.44
C ASN A 83 -4.79 1.50 -11.02
N GLU A 84 -5.77 2.39 -10.89
CA GLU A 84 -6.27 2.86 -9.59
C GLU A 84 -6.91 1.75 -8.72
N GLU A 85 -7.22 0.60 -9.30
CA GLU A 85 -7.78 -0.54 -8.58
C GLU A 85 -6.71 -1.57 -8.19
N GLY A 86 -5.42 -1.30 -8.44
CA GLY A 86 -4.33 -2.26 -8.20
C GLY A 86 -4.22 -3.36 -9.24
N CYS A 87 -4.90 -3.23 -10.38
CA CYS A 87 -4.89 -4.22 -11.44
C CYS A 87 -3.78 -3.91 -12.46
N ALA A 88 -3.09 -4.96 -12.91
CA ALA A 88 -2.07 -4.87 -13.94
C ALA A 88 -2.66 -4.43 -15.29
N LEU A 89 -2.10 -3.35 -15.83
CA LEU A 89 -2.36 -2.88 -17.18
C LEU A 89 -1.55 -3.67 -18.22
N ASP A 90 -0.32 -4.06 -17.85
CA ASP A 90 0.55 -4.91 -18.65
C ASP A 90 1.10 -6.08 -17.81
N LYS A 91 0.52 -7.25 -18.04
CA LYS A 91 0.85 -8.50 -17.33
C LYS A 91 2.17 -9.15 -17.76
N PHE A 92 2.80 -8.64 -18.82
CA PHE A 92 4.14 -9.10 -19.20
C PHE A 92 5.22 -8.47 -18.32
N ILE A 93 5.01 -7.25 -17.84
CA ILE A 93 5.94 -6.54 -16.95
C ILE A 93 5.68 -6.93 -15.49
N LEU A 94 4.42 -6.81 -15.05
CA LEU A 94 4.04 -7.10 -13.67
C LEU A 94 2.60 -7.63 -13.65
N ASN A 95 2.38 -8.78 -13.02
CA ASN A 95 1.03 -9.30 -12.80
C ASN A 95 0.33 -8.59 -11.63
N ASN A 96 -0.93 -8.95 -11.40
CA ASN A 96 -1.71 -8.41 -10.28
C ASN A 96 -1.05 -8.78 -8.95
N PRO A 97 -0.72 -7.82 -8.07
CA PRO A 97 -0.13 -8.11 -6.77
C PRO A 97 -0.94 -9.12 -5.97
N GLU A 98 -0.25 -10.10 -5.39
CA GLU A 98 -0.81 -11.05 -4.45
C GLU A 98 -0.70 -10.50 -3.04
N TYR A 99 -1.67 -10.81 -2.17
CA TYR A 99 -1.74 -10.32 -0.80
C TYR A 99 -1.71 -11.50 0.20
N PRO A 100 -0.51 -12.01 0.56
CA PRO A 100 -0.39 -13.13 1.49
C PRO A 100 -0.91 -12.82 2.89
N THR A 101 -0.81 -11.55 3.32
CA THR A 101 -1.31 -11.06 4.61
C THR A 101 -1.85 -9.63 4.44
N ASP A 102 -2.58 -9.14 5.44
CA ASP A 102 -3.19 -7.80 5.37
C ASP A 102 -2.19 -6.67 5.14
N LEU A 103 -0.92 -6.83 5.52
CA LEU A 103 0.09 -5.78 5.42
C LEU A 103 1.25 -6.13 4.47
N ILE A 104 1.10 -7.21 3.69
CA ILE A 104 2.12 -7.65 2.74
C ILE A 104 1.48 -7.87 1.37
N ALA A 105 2.10 -7.30 0.34
CA ALA A 105 1.80 -7.63 -1.05
C ALA A 105 3.08 -8.07 -1.77
N GLY A 106 2.97 -8.95 -2.75
CA GLY A 106 4.09 -9.48 -3.50
C GLY A 106 3.73 -9.84 -4.94
N GLN A 107 4.69 -9.69 -5.85
CA GLN A 107 4.54 -10.16 -7.22
C GLN A 107 5.89 -10.49 -7.85
N GLU A 108 6.00 -11.69 -8.41
CA GLU A 108 7.13 -12.09 -9.25
C GLU A 108 7.04 -11.44 -10.65
N ALA A 109 8.19 -11.02 -11.16
CA ALA A 109 8.37 -10.33 -12.42
C ALA A 109 9.72 -10.69 -13.05
N HIS A 110 9.91 -10.29 -14.30
CA HIS A 110 11.19 -10.36 -14.98
C HIS A 110 11.59 -8.95 -15.41
N VAL A 111 12.87 -8.60 -15.22
CA VAL A 111 13.43 -7.30 -15.60
C VAL A 111 13.66 -7.18 -17.09
#